data_AF-A0A0M0TEJ2-F1
#
_entry.id   AF-A0A0M0TEJ2-F1
#
_cell.length_a   1.000
_cell.length_b   1.000
_cell.length_c   1.000
_cell.angle_alpha   90.00
_cell.angle_beta   90.00
_cell.angle_gamma   90.00
#
_symmetry.space_group_name_H-M   'P 1'
#
loop_
_entity.id
_entity.type
_entity.pdbx_description
1 polymer ?
#
loop_
_entity_poly.entity_id
_entity_poly.type
_entity_poly.pdbx_seq_one_letter_code
_entity_poly.pdbx_strand_id
1 'polypeptide(L)' 'MSKLQQISLVAAIATELGNQQPGITINQEQLNTIITAANTICAAFEQPETPERNLCGGN' A
#
# COMPACT_ATOMS: atom_id res chain seq x y z
N MET A 1 4.96 -4.18 15.91
CA MET A 1 4.10 -4.27 14.70
C MET A 1 4.97 -4.66 13.52
N SER A 2 4.56 -5.67 12.74
CA SER A 2 5.25 -6.01 11.50
C SER A 2 4.81 -5.00 10.43
N LYS A 3 5.77 -4.28 9.83
CA LYS A 3 5.48 -3.29 8.77
C LYS A 3 5.27 -3.99 7.43
N LEU A 4 4.29 -3.53 6.65
CA LEU A 4 4.15 -3.96 5.26
C LEU A 4 5.40 -3.58 4.47
N GLN A 5 6.01 -4.56 3.81
CA GLN A 5 7.16 -4.33 2.93
C GLN A 5 6.65 -3.90 1.55
N GLN A 6 6.97 -2.68 1.15
CA GLN A 6 6.50 -2.08 -0.11
C GLN A 6 6.80 -2.96 -1.32
N ILE A 7 8.02 -3.50 -1.41
CA ILE A 7 8.44 -4.34 -2.54
C ILE A 7 7.64 -5.65 -2.62
N SER A 8 7.33 -6.25 -1.46
CA SER A 8 6.50 -7.46 -1.39
C SER A 8 5.06 -7.17 -1.80
N LEU A 9 4.55 -5.98 -1.45
CA LEU A 9 3.20 -5.55 -1.84
C LEU A 9 3.12 -5.28 -3.36
N VAL A 10 4.11 -4.61 -3.94
CA VAL A 10 4.21 -4.42 -5.40
C VAL A 10 4.20 -5.76 -6.13
N ALA A 11 5.01 -6.72 -5.67
CA ALA A 11 5.06 -8.07 -6.24
C ALA A 11 3.69 -8.78 -6.15
N ALA A 12 3.04 -8.71 -5.00
CA ALA A 12 1.72 -9.32 -4.80
C ALA A 12 0.65 -8.73 -5.72
N ILE A 13 0.62 -7.40 -5.89
CA ILE A 13 -0.30 -6.72 -6.81
C ILE A 13 -0.01 -7.16 -8.26
N ALA A 14 1.26 -7.17 -8.68
CA ALA A 14 1.63 -7.59 -10.03
C ALA A 14 1.27 -9.06 -10.32
N THR A 15 1.47 -9.96 -9.34
CA THR A 15 1.04 -11.35 -9.44
C THR A 15 -0.47 -11.45 -9.60
N GLU A 16 -1.24 -10.72 -8.79
CA GLU A 16 -2.70 -10.76 -8.86
C GLU A 16 -3.23 -10.21 -10.19
N LEU A 17 -2.62 -9.15 -10.73
CA LEU A 17 -2.96 -8.67 -12.08
C LEU A 17 -2.69 -9.74 -13.15
N GLY A 18 -1.61 -10.50 -13.03
CA GLY A 18 -1.32 -11.63 -13.92
C GLY A 18 -2.31 -12.78 -13.80
N ASN A 19 -2.85 -13.03 -12.60
CA ASN A 19 -3.91 -14.02 -12.38
C ASN A 19 -5.24 -13.57 -12.99
N GLN A 20 -5.60 -12.29 -12.82
CA GLN A 20 -6.84 -11.72 -13.35
C GLN A 20 -6.81 -11.58 -14.87
N GLN A 21 -5.65 -11.27 -15.45
CA GLN A 21 -5.45 -11.15 -16.88
C GLN A 21 -4.18 -11.90 -17.32
N PRO A 22 -4.28 -13.20 -17.61
CA PRO A 22 -3.15 -14.00 -18.08
C PRO A 22 -2.49 -13.39 -19.32
N GLY A 23 -1.16 -13.30 -19.29
CA GLY A 23 -0.37 -12.72 -20.40
C GLY A 23 -0.33 -11.19 -20.42
N ILE A 24 -0.86 -10.50 -19.39
CA ILE A 24 -0.71 -9.06 -19.26
C ILE A 24 0.78 -8.67 -19.19
N THR A 25 1.14 -7.63 -19.95
CA THR A 25 2.45 -6.99 -19.84
C THR A 25 2.29 -5.66 -19.13
N ILE A 26 3.13 -5.40 -18.13
CA ILE A 26 3.14 -4.15 -17.38
C ILE A 26 4.25 -3.27 -17.93
N ASN A 27 3.90 -2.10 -18.46
CA ASN A 27 4.87 -1.09 -18.89
C ASN A 27 5.33 -0.20 -17.72
N GLN A 28 6.26 0.72 -17.96
CA GLN A 28 6.82 1.58 -16.91
C GLN A 28 5.77 2.46 -16.21
N GLU A 29 4.80 3.01 -16.95
CA GLU A 29 3.77 3.88 -16.38
C GLU A 29 2.82 3.10 -15.45
N GLN A 30 2.42 1.90 -15.88
CA GLN A 30 1.60 0.99 -15.08
C GLN A 30 2.37 0.49 -13.85
N LEU A 31 3.67 0.18 -13.97
CA LEU A 31 4.51 -0.19 -12.84
C LEU A 31 4.61 0.97 -11.82
N ASN A 32 4.82 2.20 -12.29
CA ASN A 32 4.85 3.39 -11.43
C ASN A 32 3.51 3.59 -10.68
N THR A 33 2.40 3.29 -11.34
CA THR A 33 1.05 3.33 -10.74
C THR A 33 0.94 2.30 -9.61
N ILE A 34 1.38 1.06 -9.82
CA ILE A 34 1.40 0.01 -8.79
C ILE A 34 2.29 0.40 -7.61
N ILE A 35 3.47 0.96 -7.88
CA ILE A 35 4.40 1.45 -6.84
C ILE A 35 3.73 2.54 -5.99
N THR A 36 3.04 3.49 -6.62
CA THR A 36 2.33 4.59 -5.93
C THR A 36 1.19 4.06 -5.06
N ALA A 37 0.43 3.09 -5.56
CA ALA A 37 -0.62 2.41 -4.79
C ALA A 37 -0.04 1.67 -3.58
N ALA A 38 1.03 0.90 -3.77
CA ALA A 38 1.71 0.19 -2.69
C ALA A 38 2.25 1.14 -1.62
N ASN A 39 2.84 2.27 -2.02
CA ASN A 39 3.31 3.31 -1.10
C ASN A 39 2.16 3.87 -0.26
N THR A 40 1.03 4.19 -0.91
CA THR A 40 -0.17 4.72 -0.23
C THR A 40 -0.73 3.72 0.79
N ILE A 41 -0.78 2.45 0.43
CA ILE A 41 -1.23 1.37 1.33
C ILE A 41 -0.26 1.25 2.50
N CYS A 42 1.04 1.14 2.28
CA CYS A 42 2.04 1.09 3.35
C CYS A 42 1.86 2.26 4.32
N ALA A 43 1.73 3.49 3.81
CA ALA A 43 1.54 4.68 4.64
C ALA A 43 0.24 4.64 5.47
N ALA A 44 -0.87 4.15 4.89
CA ALA A 44 -2.13 4.01 5.60
C ALA A 44 -2.04 3.01 6.78
N PHE A 45 -1.27 1.94 6.62
CA PHE A 45 -1.04 0.92 7.66
C PHE A 45 0.09 1.27 8.63
N GLU A 46 0.85 2.34 8.36
CA GLU A 46 1.81 2.91 9.31
C GLU A 46 1.17 3.92 10.26
N GLN A 47 -0.08 4.35 10.01
CA GLN A 47 -0.79 5.23 10.93
C GLN A 47 -1.13 4.49 12.24
N PRO A 48 -0.96 5.13 13.40
CA PRO A 48 -1.40 4.53 14.66
C PRO A 48 -2.91 4.23 14.60
N GLU A 49 -3.32 3.06 15.08
CA GLU A 49 -4.72 2.55 15.05
C GLU A 49 -5.75 3.49 15.72
N THR A 50 -5.27 4.49 16.46
CA THR A 50 -6.06 5.58 17.03
C THR A 50 -5.40 6.90 16.66
N PRO A 51 -6.11 7.86 16.03
CA PRO A 51 -5.66 9.25 16.06
C PRO A 51 -5.52 9.63 17.53
N GLU A 52 -4.39 10.24 17.91
CA GLU A 52 -4.17 10.76 19.26
C GLU A 52 -5.36 11.64 19.62
N ARG A 53 -6.31 11.12 20.41
CA ARG A 53 -7.31 11.96 21.04
C ARG A 53 -6.53 12.79 22.05
N ASN A 54 -6.32 14.07 21.75
CA ASN A 54 -6.01 15.05 22.78
C ASN A 54 -7.20 15.09 23.74
N LEU A 55 -7.18 14.23 24.77
CA LEU A 55 -8.18 14.15 25.83
C LEU A 55 -8.02 15.30 26.86
N CYS A 56 -7.11 16.24 26.63
CA CYS A 56 -6.85 17.37 27.52
C CYS A 56 -7.41 18.66 26.92
N GLY A 57 -8.73 18.77 26.94
CA GLY A 57 -9.48 19.98 26.57
C GLY A 57 -10.66 20.17 27.52
N GLY A 58 -10.42 20.05 28.82
CA GLY A 58 -11.39 20.33 29.87
C GLY A 58 -10.73 21.16 30.95
N ASN A 59 -10.90 22.49 30.87
CA ASN A 59 -11.10 23.36 32.02
C ASN A 59 -11.68 24.70 31.55
#